data_AF-A0A2G9UZJ2-F1
#
_entry.id   AF-A0A2G9UZJ2-F1
#
_cell.length_a   1.000
_cell.length_b   1.000
_cell.length_c   1.000
_cell.angle_alpha   90.00
_cell.angle_beta   90.00
_cell.angle_gamma   90.00
#
_symmetry.space_group_name_H-M   'P 1'
#
loop_
_entity.id
_entity.type
_entity.pdbx_description
1 polymer ?
#
loop_
_entity_poly.entity_id
_entity_poly.type
_entity_poly.pdbx_seq_one_letter_code
_entity_poly.pdbx_strand_id
1 'polypeptide(L)'
;MITVALFGDQPRNVKLAERHHFAINIRKGDISANALAAALNKLLNDKSLGPKEAANPEYSYSQNVKRLSQMVKKRPVSADHLLVAWSEFAAEFKTLENLVPAGTKLNFFQYHSLDVIAFMLTILAVIIFISWKLLKIVLLKIYASFSRVEKTKLS
;
A
#
# COMPACT_ATOMS: atom_id res chain seq x y z
N MET A 1 14.64 7.80 -13.31
CA MET A 1 14.47 6.64 -12.39
C MET A 1 13.36 5.75 -12.91
N ILE A 2 13.51 4.43 -12.85
CA ILE A 2 12.40 3.48 -13.11
C ILE A 2 11.80 3.09 -11.77
N THR A 3 10.48 3.07 -11.66
CA THR A 3 9.78 2.83 -10.39
C THR A 3 8.67 1.81 -10.56
N VAL A 4 8.43 1.05 -9.50
CA VAL A 4 7.31 0.10 -9.38
C VAL A 4 6.71 0.29 -7.99
N ALA A 5 5.63 1.03 -7.90
CA ALA A 5 4.95 1.24 -6.63
C ALA A 5 4.13 0.00 -6.24
N LEU A 6 4.34 -0.51 -5.02
CA LEU A 6 3.66 -1.72 -4.53
C LEU A 6 2.52 -1.39 -3.56
N PHE A 7 2.77 -0.58 -2.54
CA PHE A 7 1.80 -0.16 -1.52
C PHE A 7 2.33 1.05 -0.71
N GLY A 8 1.49 1.59 0.17
CA GLY A 8 1.85 2.70 1.06
C GLY A 8 1.87 4.06 0.35
N ASP A 9 2.90 4.86 0.60
CA ASP A 9 3.08 6.21 0.06
C ASP A 9 3.74 6.23 -1.33
N GLN A 10 4.36 5.12 -1.73
CA GLN A 10 5.06 4.97 -3.01
C GLN A 10 4.21 5.37 -4.23
N PRO A 11 2.93 4.97 -4.38
CA PRO A 11 2.13 5.36 -5.54
C PRO A 11 2.00 6.88 -5.71
N ARG A 12 1.90 7.60 -4.58
CA ARG A 12 1.83 9.06 -4.55
C ARG A 12 3.18 9.69 -4.90
N ASN A 13 4.27 9.19 -4.31
CA ASN A 13 5.62 9.69 -4.56
C ASN A 13 6.05 9.48 -6.01
N VAL A 14 5.72 8.32 -6.58
CA VAL A 14 6.00 8.00 -7.98
C VAL A 14 5.22 8.90 -8.93
N LYS A 15 3.92 9.15 -8.67
CA LYS A 15 3.13 10.09 -9.49
C LYS A 15 3.67 11.52 -9.43
N LEU A 16 4.27 11.92 -8.32
CA LEU A 16 4.97 13.21 -8.23
C LEU A 16 6.24 13.21 -9.07
N ALA A 17 7.03 12.13 -9.02
CA ALA A 17 8.26 11.98 -9.78
C ALA A 17 8.03 11.91 -11.31
N GLU A 18 6.93 11.30 -11.74
CA GLU A 18 6.50 11.30 -13.14
C GLU A 18 6.07 12.69 -13.61
N ARG A 19 5.32 13.43 -12.79
CA ARG A 19 4.91 14.82 -13.10
C ARG A 19 6.08 15.78 -13.26
N HIS A 20 7.16 15.55 -12.51
CA HIS A 20 8.39 16.32 -12.65
C HIS A 20 9.36 15.72 -13.69
N HIS A 21 8.90 14.76 -14.50
CA HIS A 21 9.65 14.18 -15.60
C HIS A 21 11.07 13.72 -15.20
N PHE A 22 11.22 13.10 -14.03
CA PHE A 22 12.48 12.47 -13.61
C PHE A 22 12.32 10.97 -13.28
N ALA A 23 11.10 10.45 -13.35
CA ALA A 23 10.83 9.02 -13.21
C ALA A 23 9.81 8.50 -14.24
N ILE A 24 9.85 7.18 -14.46
CA ILE A 24 8.87 6.41 -15.21
C ILE A 24 8.31 5.35 -14.25
N ASN A 25 6.99 5.25 -14.13
CA ASN A 25 6.31 4.22 -13.36
C ASN A 25 5.90 3.05 -14.25
N ILE A 26 6.28 1.84 -13.83
CA ILE A 26 5.77 0.60 -14.40
C ILE A 26 4.74 0.08 -13.40
N ARG A 27 3.50 -0.12 -13.87
CA ARG A 27 2.44 -0.68 -13.04
C ARG A 27 2.78 -2.13 -12.70
N LYS A 28 2.44 -2.56 -11.49
CA LYS A 28 2.72 -3.92 -10.99
C LYS A 28 2.25 -5.03 -11.94
N GLY A 29 1.08 -4.85 -12.57
CA GLY A 29 0.52 -5.82 -13.51
C GLY A 29 1.21 -5.88 -14.88
N ASP A 30 2.01 -4.86 -15.21
CA ASP A 30 2.63 -4.69 -16.54
C ASP A 30 4.14 -4.95 -16.51
N ILE A 31 4.66 -5.49 -15.39
CA ILE A 31 6.09 -5.78 -15.24
C ILE A 31 6.48 -6.93 -16.17
N SER A 32 7.31 -6.62 -17.16
CA SER A 32 7.91 -7.58 -18.07
C SER A 32 9.30 -7.10 -18.48
N ALA A 33 10.14 -8.02 -18.98
CA ALA A 33 11.46 -7.67 -19.50
C ALA A 33 11.36 -6.60 -20.61
N ASN A 34 10.35 -6.72 -21.47
CA ASN A 34 10.09 -5.77 -22.55
C ASN A 34 9.68 -4.39 -22.02
N ALA A 35 8.77 -4.34 -21.04
CA ALA A 35 8.35 -3.07 -20.42
C ALA A 35 9.52 -2.37 -19.72
N LEU A 36 10.38 -3.13 -19.04
CA LEU A 36 11.56 -2.59 -18.38
C LEU A 36 12.59 -2.07 -19.39
N ALA A 37 12.87 -2.83 -20.45
CA ALA A 37 13.77 -2.42 -21.53
C ALA A 37 13.26 -1.15 -22.24
N ALA A 38 11.95 -1.07 -22.50
CA ALA A 38 11.32 0.12 -23.08
C ALA A 38 11.45 1.35 -22.15
N ALA A 39 11.18 1.19 -20.85
CA ALA A 39 11.33 2.26 -19.87
C ALA A 39 12.78 2.73 -19.73
N LEU A 40 13.74 1.79 -19.74
CA LEU A 40 15.16 2.11 -19.69
C LEU A 40 15.61 2.86 -20.94
N ASN A 41 15.23 2.38 -22.12
CA ASN A 41 15.52 3.06 -23.38
C ASN A 41 14.90 4.47 -23.41
N LYS A 42 13.68 4.64 -22.90
CA LYS A 42 13.03 5.96 -22.80
C LYS A 42 13.76 6.92 -21.86
N LEU A 43 14.31 6.42 -20.76
CA LEU A 43 15.09 7.25 -19.82
C LEU A 43 16.48 7.63 -20.34
N LEU A 44 17.15 6.71 -21.04
CA LEU A 44 18.51 6.93 -21.55
C LEU A 44 18.49 7.74 -22.85
N ASN A 45 17.51 7.47 -23.70
CA ASN A 45 17.35 8.10 -25.01
C ASN A 45 16.12 9.01 -24.97
N ASP A 46 16.31 10.26 -24.53
CA ASP A 46 15.28 11.32 -24.53
C ASP A 46 14.59 11.49 -25.90
N LYS A 47 15.19 10.98 -26.99
CA LYS A 47 14.61 10.95 -28.35
C LYS A 47 13.42 9.98 -28.52
N SER A 48 13.17 9.10 -27.55
CA SER A 48 12.01 8.19 -27.53
C SER A 48 10.73 8.88 -27.04
N LEU A 49 10.81 10.16 -26.66
CA LEU A 49 9.67 11.01 -26.31
C LEU A 49 8.84 11.32 -27.56
N GLY A 50 7.53 11.53 -27.39
CA GLY A 50 6.65 11.87 -28.50
C GLY A 50 7.07 13.18 -29.19
N PRO A 51 6.65 13.44 -30.44
CA PRO A 51 7.10 14.60 -31.22
C PRO A 51 6.85 15.96 -30.54
N LYS A 52 5.82 16.07 -29.68
CA LYS A 52 5.56 17.28 -28.87
C LYS A 52 6.50 17.43 -27.68
N GLU A 53 6.94 16.33 -27.10
CA GLU A 53 7.77 16.26 -25.90
C GLU A 53 9.24 16.42 -26.26
N ALA A 54 9.69 15.84 -27.39
CA ALA A 54 11.05 15.98 -27.90
C ALA A 54 11.41 17.42 -28.30
N ALA A 55 10.43 18.28 -28.60
CA ALA A 55 10.63 19.67 -28.95
C ALA A 55 10.80 20.61 -27.74
N ASN A 56 10.47 20.15 -26.52
CA ASN A 56 10.58 20.95 -25.30
C ASN A 56 11.60 20.33 -24.32
N PRO A 57 12.69 21.03 -23.97
CA PRO A 57 13.72 20.53 -23.05
C PRO A 57 13.19 20.19 -21.64
N GLU A 58 12.02 20.72 -21.24
CA GLU A 58 11.35 20.39 -19.97
C GLU A 58 10.98 18.90 -19.83
N TYR A 59 10.86 18.17 -20.94
CA TYR A 59 10.57 16.73 -20.91
C TYR A 59 11.82 15.84 -20.82
N SER A 60 13.03 16.41 -20.84
CA SER A 60 14.27 15.63 -20.72
C SER A 60 14.45 15.08 -19.31
N TYR A 61 14.48 13.75 -19.20
CA TYR A 61 14.64 13.08 -17.90
C TYR A 61 16.01 13.39 -17.29
N SER A 62 17.05 13.41 -18.11
CA SER A 62 18.42 13.67 -17.66
C SER A 62 18.61 15.10 -17.16
N GLN A 63 18.06 16.09 -17.87
CA GLN A 63 18.15 17.50 -17.46
C GLN A 63 17.38 17.76 -16.17
N ASN A 64 16.18 17.21 -16.02
CA ASN A 64 15.37 17.38 -14.82
C ASN A 64 16.05 16.77 -13.58
N VAL A 65 16.63 15.58 -13.71
CA VAL A 65 17.43 14.98 -12.63
C VAL A 65 18.63 15.85 -12.26
N LYS A 66 19.36 16.38 -13.25
CA LYS A 66 20.51 17.28 -12.99
C LYS A 66 20.08 18.57 -12.30
N ARG A 67 19.00 19.19 -12.78
CA ARG A 67 18.41 20.39 -12.17
C ARG A 67 17.99 20.14 -10.73
N LEU A 68 17.27 19.03 -10.48
CA LEU A 68 16.85 18.64 -9.13
C LEU A 68 18.06 18.40 -8.22
N SER A 69 19.09 17.70 -8.72
CA SER A 69 20.35 17.49 -7.98
C SER A 69 21.01 18.81 -7.60
N GLN A 70 21.07 19.78 -8.52
CA GLN A 70 21.60 21.11 -8.25
C GLN A 70 20.77 21.88 -7.22
N MET A 71 19.44 21.80 -7.29
CA MET A 71 18.53 22.42 -6.31
C MET A 71 18.74 21.84 -4.91
N VAL A 72 18.86 20.52 -4.79
CA VAL A 72 19.12 19.85 -3.51
C VAL A 72 20.47 20.27 -2.94
N LYS A 73 21.51 20.41 -3.78
CA LYS A 73 22.84 20.88 -3.36
C LYS A 73 22.85 22.36 -2.96
N LYS A 74 22.11 23.20 -3.69
CA LYS A 74 22.04 24.66 -3.50
C LYS A 74 20.85 25.10 -2.64
N ARG A 75 20.23 24.19 -1.90
CA ARG A 75 19.11 24.53 -1.02
C ARG A 75 19.52 25.68 -0.07
N PRO A 76 18.61 26.63 0.20
CA PRO A 76 18.95 27.85 0.94
C PRO A 76 19.34 27.58 2.39
N VAL A 77 18.87 26.48 2.98
CA VAL A 77 19.21 26.05 4.35
C VAL A 77 19.83 24.66 4.28
N SER A 78 21.02 24.51 4.87
CA SER A 78 21.75 23.25 4.89
C SER A 78 21.07 22.23 5.83
N ALA A 79 21.27 20.92 5.58
CA ALA A 79 20.64 19.89 6.44
C ALA A 79 21.25 19.87 7.83
N ASP A 80 22.56 20.10 7.92
CA ASP A 80 23.31 20.21 9.16
C ASP A 80 22.73 21.32 10.04
N HIS A 81 22.54 22.52 9.49
CA HIS A 81 21.90 23.61 10.23
C HIS A 81 20.48 23.26 10.64
N LEU A 82 19.69 22.68 9.73
CA LEU A 82 18.32 22.27 10.02
C LEU A 82 18.26 21.21 11.13
N LEU A 83 19.17 20.23 11.10
CA LEU A 83 19.29 19.17 12.10
C LEU A 83 19.60 19.75 13.48
N VAL A 84 20.59 20.64 13.56
CA VAL A 84 20.97 21.30 14.82
C VAL A 84 19.80 22.12 15.34
N ALA A 85 19.19 22.96 14.50
CA ALA A 85 18.07 23.81 14.89
C ALA A 85 16.86 23.00 15.40
N TRP A 86 16.49 21.89 14.74
CA TRP A 86 15.41 21.02 15.23
C TRP A 86 15.80 20.27 16.50
N SER A 87 17.07 19.92 16.67
CA SER A 87 17.55 19.25 17.89
C SER A 87 17.50 20.20 19.09
N GLU A 88 17.94 21.45 18.91
CA GLU A 88 17.83 22.51 19.93
C GLU A 88 16.36 22.79 20.25
N PHE A 89 15.51 22.95 19.23
CA PHE A 89 14.07 23.12 19.42
C PHE A 89 13.44 21.96 20.20
N ALA A 90 13.79 20.71 19.87
CA ALA A 90 13.30 19.56 20.60
C ALA A 90 13.82 19.52 22.05
N ALA A 91 15.08 19.91 22.29
CA ALA A 91 15.66 19.97 23.62
C ALA A 91 15.03 21.07 24.50
N GLU A 92 14.72 22.23 23.92
CA GLU A 92 14.09 23.36 24.59
C GLU A 92 12.64 23.07 24.94
N PHE A 93 11.85 22.54 23.99
CA PHE A 93 10.41 22.38 24.16
C PHE A 93 9.98 20.99 24.64
N LYS A 94 10.89 20.00 24.72
CA LYS A 94 10.79 18.61 25.24
C LYS A 94 9.63 17.74 24.69
N THR A 95 8.41 18.24 24.68
CA THR A 95 7.19 17.59 24.18
C THR A 95 6.44 18.54 23.26
N LEU A 96 6.56 18.30 21.95
CA LEU A 96 5.68 18.93 20.98
C LEU A 96 4.40 18.09 20.92
N GLU A 97 3.41 18.42 21.76
CA GLU A 97 2.15 17.65 21.87
C GLU A 97 1.40 17.47 20.53
N ASN A 98 1.65 18.36 19.56
CA ASN A 98 1.09 18.32 18.20
C ASN A 98 1.91 17.45 17.21
N LEU A 99 3.14 17.05 17.56
CA LEU A 99 3.94 16.11 16.76
C LEU A 99 3.86 14.67 17.28
N VAL A 100 3.20 14.46 18.41
CA VAL A 100 2.90 13.13 18.91
C VAL A 100 1.84 12.51 18.00
N PRO A 101 2.11 11.36 17.33
CA PRO A 101 1.11 10.69 16.53
C PRO A 101 -0.12 10.40 17.38
N ALA A 102 -1.31 10.77 16.90
CA ALA A 102 -2.58 10.59 17.62
C ALA A 102 -2.77 9.14 18.11
N GLY A 103 -2.14 8.17 17.44
CA GLY A 103 -2.13 6.76 17.82
C GLY A 103 -1.55 6.45 19.21
N THR A 104 -0.66 7.29 19.75
CA THR A 104 -0.07 7.10 21.09
C THR A 104 -1.00 7.54 22.22
N LYS A 105 -2.02 8.37 21.92
CA LYS A 105 -3.05 8.80 22.86
C LYS A 105 -4.28 7.88 22.85
N LEU A 106 -4.26 6.82 22.04
CA LEU A 106 -5.38 5.86 21.97
C LEU A 106 -5.33 4.92 23.17
N ASN A 107 -6.49 4.73 23.81
CA ASN A 107 -6.65 3.71 24.85
C ASN A 107 -6.38 2.32 24.28
N PHE A 108 -5.87 1.38 25.08
CA PHE A 108 -5.50 0.01 24.65
C PHE A 108 -6.63 -0.66 23.85
N PHE A 109 -7.88 -0.46 24.26
CA PHE A 109 -9.07 -0.96 23.58
C PHE A 109 -9.25 -0.43 22.15
N GLN A 110 -8.97 0.86 21.94
CA GLN A 110 -9.11 1.51 20.64
C GLN A 110 -7.91 1.22 19.74
N TYR A 111 -6.70 1.22 20.33
CA TYR A 111 -5.48 0.87 19.62
C TYR A 111 -5.55 -0.56 19.05
N HIS A 112 -6.03 -1.52 19.84
CA HIS A 112 -6.19 -2.90 19.40
C HIS A 112 -7.56 -3.19 18.75
N SER A 113 -8.43 -2.18 18.61
CA SER A 113 -9.76 -2.32 18.00
C SER A 113 -10.54 -3.53 18.49
N LEU A 114 -10.56 -3.74 19.82
CA LEU A 114 -11.15 -4.94 20.44
C LEU A 114 -12.62 -5.16 20.07
N ASP A 115 -13.37 -4.07 19.85
CA ASP A 115 -14.75 -4.12 19.36
C ASP A 115 -14.86 -4.82 17.99
N VAL A 116 -13.96 -4.47 17.05
CA VAL A 116 -13.92 -5.09 15.71
C VAL A 116 -13.56 -6.57 15.79
N ILE A 117 -12.63 -6.94 16.67
CA ILE A 117 -12.23 -8.33 16.89
C ILE A 117 -13.40 -9.14 17.47
N ALA A 118 -14.09 -8.59 18.49
CA ALA A 118 -15.25 -9.23 19.09
C ALA A 118 -16.39 -9.43 18.09
N PHE A 119 -16.66 -8.42 17.24
CA PHE A 119 -17.63 -8.52 16.16
C PHE A 119 -17.27 -9.62 15.14
N MET A 120 -16.00 -9.69 14.71
CA MET A 120 -15.53 -10.74 13.80
C MET A 120 -15.65 -12.14 14.42
N LEU A 121 -15.26 -12.31 15.69
CA LEU A 121 -15.39 -13.59 16.40
C LEU A 121 -16.85 -14.01 16.55
N THR A 122 -17.76 -13.06 16.78
CA THR A 122 -19.19 -13.32 16.88
C THR A 122 -19.75 -13.83 15.55
N ILE A 123 -19.41 -13.17 14.44
CA ILE A 123 -19.79 -13.62 13.09
C ILE A 123 -19.28 -15.04 12.84
N LEU A 124 -18.00 -15.29 13.13
CA LEU A 124 -17.39 -16.60 12.93
C LEU A 124 -18.10 -17.68 13.77
N ALA A 125 -18.40 -17.39 15.04
CA ALA A 125 -19.12 -18.30 15.92
C ALA A 125 -20.54 -18.62 15.40
N VAL A 126 -21.26 -17.62 14.89
CA VAL A 126 -22.58 -17.81 14.27
C VAL A 126 -22.49 -18.71 13.04
N ILE A 127 -21.51 -18.50 12.17
CA ILE A 127 -21.30 -19.35 10.98
C ILE A 127 -21.02 -20.80 11.38
N ILE A 128 -20.15 -21.02 12.37
CA ILE A 128 -19.82 -22.35 12.89
C ILE A 128 -21.07 -23.00 13.50
N PHE A 129 -21.84 -22.25 14.29
CA PHE A 129 -23.05 -22.76 14.93
C PHE A 129 -24.11 -23.17 13.90
N ILE A 130 -24.37 -22.34 12.89
CA ILE A 130 -25.30 -22.66 11.80
C ILE A 130 -24.81 -23.90 11.04
N SER A 131 -23.53 -23.94 10.68
CA SER A 131 -22.93 -25.08 9.98
C SER A 131 -23.08 -26.39 10.76
N TRP A 132 -22.83 -26.36 12.07
CA TRP A 132 -23.00 -27.52 12.95
C TRP A 132 -24.46 -27.97 13.06
N LYS A 133 -25.40 -27.03 13.19
CA LYS A 133 -26.84 -27.35 13.21
C LYS A 133 -27.30 -27.97 11.89
N LEU A 134 -26.90 -27.40 10.76
CA LEU A 134 -27.22 -27.94 9.44
C LEU A 134 -26.65 -29.35 9.27
N LEU A 135 -25.38 -29.56 9.62
CA LEU A 135 -24.74 -30.87 9.56
C LEU A 135 -25.49 -31.89 10.41
N LYS A 136 -25.85 -31.53 11.65
CA LYS A 136 -26.63 -32.41 12.54
C LYS A 136 -28.01 -32.76 11.95
N ILE A 137 -28.72 -31.78 11.38
CA ILE A 137 -30.02 -32.01 10.74
C ILE A 137 -29.88 -32.94 9.54
N VAL A 138 -28.86 -32.73 8.69
CA VAL A 138 -28.59 -33.58 7.52
C VAL A 138 -28.26 -35.01 7.97
N LEU A 139 -27.38 -35.19 8.96
CA LEU A 139 -27.05 -36.51 9.50
C LEU A 139 -28.28 -37.23 10.08
N LEU A 140 -29.11 -36.53 10.85
CA LEU A 140 -30.35 -37.10 11.39
C LEU A 140 -31.33 -37.50 10.29
N LYS A 141 -31.46 -36.69 9.23
CA LYS A 141 -32.31 -37.02 8.07
C LYS A 141 -31.78 -38.24 7.31
N ILE A 142 -30.46 -38.34 7.10
CA ILE A 142 -29.83 -39.50 6.46
C ILE A 142 -30.07 -40.76 7.30
N TYR A 143 -29.84 -40.70 8.61
CA TYR A 143 -30.09 -41.82 9.51
C TYR A 143 -31.56 -42.25 9.52
N ALA A 144 -32.49 -41.30 9.60
CA ALA A 144 -33.92 -41.57 9.54
C ALA A 144 -34.32 -42.20 8.19
N SER A 145 -33.78 -41.71 7.07
CA SER A 145 -34.01 -42.29 5.74
C SER A 145 -33.50 -43.73 5.64
N PHE A 146 -32.31 -44.01 6.17
CA PHE A 146 -31.74 -45.36 6.16
C PHE A 146 -32.58 -46.34 6.99
N SER A 147 -32.94 -45.96 8.23
CA SER A 147 -33.79 -46.78 9.10
C SER A 147 -35.20 -47.05 8.53
N ARG A 148 -35.73 -46.12 7.72
CA ARG A 148 -37.03 -46.29 7.05
C ARG A 148 -36.92 -47.31 5.91
N VAL A 149 -35.84 -47.28 5.12
CA VAL A 149 -35.58 -48.25 4.03
C VAL A 149 -35.40 -49.67 4.57
N GLU A 150 -34.73 -49.84 5.71
CA GLU A 150 -34.53 -51.14 6.34
C GLU A 150 -35.86 -51.77 6.81
N LYS A 151 -36.77 -50.97 7.38
CA LYS A 151 -38.10 -51.43 7.81
C LYS A 151 -39.00 -51.88 6.66
N THR A 152 -38.92 -51.24 5.49
CA THR A 152 -39.72 -51.63 4.32
C THR A 152 -39.24 -52.93 3.66
N LYS A 153 -38.00 -53.36 3.90
CA LYS A 153 -37.45 -54.63 3.36
C LYS A 153 -37.78 -55.86 4.22
N LEU A 154 -38.21 -55.66 5.47
CA LEU A 154 -38.51 -56.72 6.44
C LEU A 154 -40.02 -57.02 6.56
N SER A 155 -40.85 -56.30 5.80
CA SER A 155 -42.29 -56.50 5.61
C SER A 155 -42.56 -57.18 4.28
#